data_AF-A0AB36Y0W5-F1
#
_entry.id   AF-A0AB36Y0W5-F1
#
_cell.length_a   1.000
_cell.length_b   1.000
_cell.length_c   1.000
_cell.angle_alpha   90.00
_cell.angle_beta   90.00
_cell.angle_gamma   90.00
#
_symmetry.space_group_name_H-M   'P 1'
#
loop_
_entity.id
_entity.type
_entity.pdbx_description
1 polymer ?
#
loop_
_entity_poly.entity_id
_entity_poly.type
_entity_poly.pdbx_seq_one_letter_code
_entity_poly.pdbx_strand_id
1 'polypeptide(L)'
;MSVKSFTIGGAQYNAAMASAVDQDRLMSLLSGAVLERFATAAQAGIEVDDQVLCSMFMSMRQDVKAQVVQILMTRVFINGTERAITVADFGGKMVQYNQLLAELLRWNLSDFFDWLPSGEKGARQDGAESAAQ
;
A
#
# COMPACT_ATOMS: atom_id res chain seq x y z
N MET A 1 18.37 -2.89 8.71
CA MET A 1 16.92 -3.23 8.75
C MET A 1 16.18 -2.00 9.27
N SER A 2 15.26 -1.44 8.49
CA SER A 2 14.50 -0.26 8.90
C SER A 2 13.30 -0.69 9.75
N VAL A 3 13.08 0.00 10.87
CA VAL A 3 11.92 -0.21 11.76
C VAL A 3 11.16 1.10 11.84
N LYS A 4 9.83 1.05 11.69
CA LYS A 4 8.95 2.20 11.76
C LYS A 4 7.76 1.90 12.67
N SER A 5 7.33 2.90 13.42
CA SER A 5 6.11 2.84 14.23
C SER A 5 4.92 3.39 13.43
N PHE A 6 3.78 2.71 13.53
CA PHE A 6 2.52 3.06 12.89
C PHE A 6 1.45 3.22 13.97
N THR A 7 0.62 4.26 13.88
CA THR A 7 -0.47 4.50 14.82
C THR A 7 -1.80 4.31 14.11
N ILE A 8 -2.55 3.28 14.47
CA ILE A 8 -3.81 2.91 13.82
C ILE A 8 -4.88 2.70 14.89
N GLY A 9 -5.99 3.43 14.77
CA GLY A 9 -7.12 3.31 15.71
C GLY A 9 -6.75 3.61 17.17
N GLY A 10 -5.75 4.45 17.40
CA GLY A 10 -5.23 4.79 18.74
C GLY A 10 -4.24 3.78 19.33
N ALA A 11 -3.94 2.68 18.64
CA ALA A 11 -2.90 1.72 19.03
C ALA A 11 -1.64 1.93 18.18
N GLN A 12 -0.47 1.62 18.76
CA GLN A 12 0.82 1.78 18.09
C GLN A 12 1.48 0.43 17.84
N TYR A 13 1.99 0.26 16.63
CA TYR A 13 2.58 -0.98 16.13
C TYR A 13 3.97 -0.68 15.57
N ASN A 14 4.95 -1.52 15.89
CA ASN A 14 6.28 -1.44 15.29
C ASN A 14 6.36 -2.50 14.18
N ALA A 15 6.80 -2.10 13.00
CA ALA A 15 7.04 -3.02 11.91
C ALA A 15 8.49 -2.91 11.43
N ALA A 16 9.07 -4.05 11.08
CA ALA A 16 10.30 -4.09 10.31
C ALA A 16 9.97 -4.23 8.82
N MET A 17 10.73 -3.52 7.99
CA MET A 17 10.62 -3.60 6.54
C MET A 17 10.91 -5.02 6.05
N ALA A 18 10.13 -5.49 5.07
CA ALA A 18 10.31 -6.78 4.42
C ALA A 18 11.66 -6.85 3.70
N SER A 19 12.15 -8.07 3.44
CA SER A 19 13.38 -8.26 2.67
C SER A 19 13.20 -7.79 1.22
N ALA A 20 14.29 -7.51 0.49
CA ALA A 20 14.19 -7.12 -0.93
C ALA A 20 13.49 -8.20 -1.78
N VAL A 21 13.70 -9.48 -1.46
CA VAL A 21 13.02 -10.62 -2.12
C VAL A 21 11.51 -10.59 -1.85
N ASP A 22 11.12 -10.28 -0.61
CA ASP A 22 9.72 -10.18 -0.24
C ASP A 22 9.04 -8.91 -0.79
N GLN A 23 9.78 -7.81 -0.89
CA GLN A 23 9.31 -6.58 -1.55
C GLN A 23 9.06 -6.82 -3.04
N ASP A 24 9.99 -7.48 -3.75
CA ASP A 24 9.79 -7.87 -5.16
C ASP A 24 8.57 -8.80 -5.33
N ARG A 25 8.39 -9.75 -4.41
CA ARG A 25 7.21 -10.61 -4.39
C ARG A 25 5.92 -9.82 -4.16
N LEU A 26 5.90 -8.88 -3.21
CA LEU A 26 4.76 -8.00 -2.97
C LEU A 26 4.43 -7.18 -4.22
N MET A 27 5.44 -6.60 -4.87
CA MET A 27 5.29 -5.83 -6.08
C MET A 27 4.71 -6.68 -7.21
N SER A 28 5.20 -7.90 -7.42
CA SER A 28 4.68 -8.82 -8.43
C SER A 28 3.21 -9.23 -8.18
N LEU A 29 2.83 -9.41 -6.91
CA LEU A 29 1.45 -9.77 -6.54
C LEU A 29 0.46 -8.62 -6.69
N LEU A 30 0.92 -7.37 -6.53
CA LEU A 30 0.03 -6.21 -6.35
C LEU A 30 0.09 -5.19 -7.49
N SER A 31 1.21 -5.08 -8.19
CA SER A 31 1.47 -4.04 -9.20
C SER A 31 0.35 -3.91 -10.23
N GLY A 32 -0.13 -5.01 -10.81
CA GLY A 32 -1.24 -4.97 -11.78
C GLY A 32 -2.52 -4.37 -11.17
N ALA A 33 -2.92 -4.85 -9.99
CA ALA A 33 -4.11 -4.38 -9.29
C ALA A 33 -4.00 -2.91 -8.82
N VAL A 34 -2.78 -2.48 -8.49
CA VAL A 34 -2.48 -1.09 -8.13
C VAL A 34 -2.54 -0.21 -9.39
N LEU A 35 -1.85 -0.59 -10.47
CA LEU A 35 -1.83 0.17 -11.72
C LEU A 35 -3.23 0.37 -12.32
N GLU A 36 -4.08 -0.66 -12.33
CA GLU A 36 -5.47 -0.55 -12.79
C GLU A 36 -6.27 0.48 -11.97
N ARG A 37 -6.10 0.49 -10.66
CA ARG A 37 -6.77 1.44 -9.75
C ARG A 37 -6.23 2.85 -9.93
N PHE A 38 -4.91 3.00 -10.07
CA PHE A 38 -4.28 4.28 -10.37
C PHE A 38 -4.75 4.85 -11.71
N ALA A 39 -4.83 4.03 -12.76
CA ALA A 39 -5.35 4.45 -14.06
C ALA A 39 -6.83 4.87 -13.98
N THR A 40 -7.63 4.17 -13.18
CA THR A 40 -9.05 4.51 -12.95
C THR A 40 -9.19 5.81 -12.15
N ALA A 41 -8.40 5.96 -11.09
CA ALA A 41 -8.39 7.17 -10.26
C ALA A 41 -7.92 8.38 -11.06
N ALA A 42 -6.85 8.24 -11.86
CA ALA A 42 -6.36 9.30 -12.74
C ALA A 42 -7.42 9.74 -13.76
N GLN A 43 -8.18 8.82 -14.36
CA GLN A 43 -9.30 9.16 -15.25
C GLN A 43 -10.43 9.91 -14.53
N ALA A 44 -10.64 9.63 -13.24
CA ALA A 44 -11.63 10.31 -12.42
C ALA A 44 -11.10 11.62 -11.78
N GLY A 45 -9.83 11.99 -12.01
CA GLY A 45 -9.18 13.12 -11.34
C GLY A 45 -9.02 12.93 -9.82
N ILE A 46 -9.00 11.68 -9.36
CA ILE A 46 -8.86 11.31 -7.95
C ILE A 46 -7.40 11.01 -7.68
N GLU A 47 -6.84 11.67 -6.67
CA GLU A 47 -5.51 11.34 -6.17
C GLU A 47 -5.52 9.98 -5.45
N VAL A 48 -4.50 9.17 -5.71
CA VAL A 48 -4.40 7.87 -5.04
C VAL A 48 -3.68 8.02 -3.72
N ASP A 49 -4.44 7.86 -2.64
CA ASP A 49 -3.99 7.97 -1.27
C ASP A 49 -4.09 6.63 -0.52
N ASP A 50 -3.84 6.67 0.79
CA ASP A 50 -3.93 5.50 1.67
C ASP A 50 -5.36 4.93 1.74
N GLN A 51 -6.39 5.75 1.46
CA GLN A 51 -7.78 5.32 1.43
C GLN A 51 -8.05 4.40 0.23
N VAL A 52 -7.47 4.69 -0.94
CA VAL A 52 -7.54 3.80 -2.11
C VAL A 52 -6.84 2.47 -1.82
N LEU A 53 -5.65 2.49 -1.24
CA LEU A 53 -4.94 1.26 -0.86
C LEU A 53 -5.71 0.43 0.17
N CYS A 54 -6.32 1.10 1.16
CA CYS A 54 -7.18 0.45 2.13
C CYS A 54 -8.40 -0.22 1.46
N SER A 55 -9.05 0.48 0.52
CA SER A 55 -10.18 -0.07 -0.26
C SER A 55 -9.77 -1.25 -1.15
N MET A 56 -8.53 -1.23 -1.68
CA MET A 56 -7.94 -2.35 -2.41
C MET A 56 -7.83 -3.58 -1.51
N PHE A 57 -7.29 -3.43 -0.30
CA PHE A 57 -7.21 -4.55 0.66
C PHE A 57 -8.57 -5.08 1.09
N MET A 58 -9.60 -4.24 1.17
CA MET A 58 -10.97 -4.69 1.49
C MET A 58 -11.61 -5.50 0.36
N SER A 59 -11.33 -5.15 -0.90
CA SER A 59 -11.90 -5.78 -2.08
C SER A 59 -11.05 -6.92 -2.66
N MET A 60 -9.82 -7.09 -2.17
CA MET A 60 -8.90 -8.13 -2.61
C MET A 60 -9.44 -9.53 -2.30
N ARG A 61 -9.31 -10.44 -3.25
CA ARG A 61 -9.62 -11.86 -3.04
C ARG A 61 -8.80 -12.42 -1.87
N GLN A 62 -9.42 -13.27 -1.06
CA GLN A 62 -8.85 -13.74 0.20
C GLN A 62 -7.54 -14.52 0.02
N ASP A 63 -7.43 -15.31 -1.04
CA ASP A 63 -6.24 -16.11 -1.39
C ASP A 63 -5.02 -15.24 -1.72
N VAL A 64 -5.23 -14.18 -2.48
CA VAL A 64 -4.17 -13.19 -2.79
C VAL A 64 -3.82 -12.39 -1.54
N LYS A 65 -4.84 -11.92 -0.82
CA LYS A 65 -4.67 -11.13 0.39
C LYS A 65 -3.89 -11.88 1.46
N ALA A 66 -4.14 -13.18 1.63
CA ALA A 66 -3.44 -14.00 2.60
C ALA A 66 -1.93 -14.04 2.34
N GLN A 67 -1.50 -14.13 1.08
CA GLN A 67 -0.08 -14.12 0.72
C GLN A 67 0.57 -12.76 0.99
N VAL A 68 -0.12 -11.67 0.66
CA VAL A 68 0.35 -10.30 0.91
C VAL A 68 0.46 -10.04 2.41
N VAL A 69 -0.56 -10.42 3.16
CA VAL A 69 -0.60 -10.30 4.63
C VAL A 69 0.52 -11.09 5.27
N GLN A 70 0.79 -12.32 4.81
CA GLN A 70 1.88 -13.14 5.34
C GLN A 70 3.20 -12.38 5.29
N ILE A 71 3.49 -11.71 4.18
CA ILE A 71 4.71 -10.91 4.02
C ILE A 71 4.67 -9.67 4.92
N LEU A 72 3.63 -8.84 4.79
CA LEU A 72 3.55 -7.54 5.48
C LEU A 72 3.53 -7.68 7.01
N MET A 73 2.91 -8.73 7.52
CA MET A 73 2.71 -8.95 8.96
C MET A 73 3.84 -9.75 9.63
N THR A 74 4.82 -10.27 8.86
CA THR A 74 5.86 -11.18 9.38
C THR A 74 6.61 -10.60 10.59
N ARG A 75 6.81 -9.27 10.64
CA ARG A 75 7.53 -8.58 11.72
C ARG A 75 6.79 -7.36 12.25
N VAL A 76 5.50 -7.52 12.52
CA VAL A 76 4.68 -6.47 13.13
C VAL A 76 4.32 -6.84 14.57
N PHE A 77 4.70 -5.96 15.49
CA PHE A 77 4.60 -6.16 16.93
C PHE A 77 3.87 -4.99 17.59
N ILE A 78 3.23 -5.23 18.73
CA ILE A 78 2.68 -4.14 19.56
C ILE A 78 3.87 -3.32 20.09
N ASN A 79 3.79 -1.99 20.00
CA ASN A 79 4.88 -1.13 20.46
C ASN A 79 5.23 -1.40 21.93
N GLY A 80 6.52 -1.48 22.23
CA GLY A 80 7.04 -1.81 23.56
C GLY A 80 6.98 -3.29 23.93
N THR A 81 6.60 -4.17 23.00
CA THR A 81 6.50 -5.62 23.25
C THR A 81 7.10 -6.45 22.12
N GLU A 82 7.37 -7.73 22.40
CA GLU A 82 7.73 -8.75 21.39
C GLU A 82 6.51 -9.55 20.91
N ARG A 83 5.28 -9.14 21.30
CA ARG A 83 4.06 -9.83 20.91
C ARG A 83 3.72 -9.48 19.46
N ALA A 84 3.82 -10.47 18.57
CA ALA A 84 3.37 -10.34 17.19
C ALA A 84 1.84 -10.14 17.14
N ILE A 85 1.39 -9.26 16.25
CA ILE A 85 -0.04 -9.05 16.02
C ILE A 85 -0.56 -9.95 14.89
N THR A 86 -1.83 -10.28 14.96
CA THR A 86 -2.53 -11.11 13.98
C THR A 86 -3.86 -10.47 13.61
N VAL A 87 -4.53 -10.99 12.58
CA VAL A 87 -5.90 -10.54 12.22
C VAL A 87 -6.90 -10.68 13.38
N ALA A 88 -6.69 -11.63 14.30
CA ALA A 88 -7.57 -11.84 15.45
C ALA A 88 -7.57 -10.65 16.43
N ASP A 89 -6.47 -9.89 16.49
CA ASP A 89 -6.36 -8.68 17.31
C ASP A 89 -7.25 -7.53 16.82
N PHE A 90 -7.81 -7.66 15.61
CA PHE A 90 -8.67 -6.67 14.97
C PHE A 90 -10.14 -7.09 14.92
N GLY A 91 -10.57 -8.03 15.78
CA GLY A 91 -11.99 -8.38 15.93
C GLY A 91 -12.88 -7.16 16.12
N GLY A 92 -13.87 -6.95 15.25
CA GLY A 92 -14.72 -5.75 15.24
C GLY A 92 -14.07 -4.46 14.71
N LYS A 93 -12.79 -4.52 14.29
CA LYS A 93 -11.96 -3.39 13.83
C LYS A 93 -11.31 -3.67 12.46
N MET A 94 -12.00 -4.39 11.58
CA MET A 94 -11.44 -4.83 10.28
C MET A 94 -11.03 -3.67 9.36
N VAL A 95 -11.67 -2.51 9.47
CA VAL A 95 -11.23 -1.30 8.73
C VAL A 95 -9.81 -0.89 9.17
N GLN A 96 -9.56 -0.86 10.48
CA GLN A 96 -8.25 -0.54 11.05
C GLN A 96 -7.19 -1.56 10.64
N TYR A 97 -7.57 -2.85 10.55
CA TYR A 97 -6.67 -3.87 10.03
C TYR A 97 -6.23 -3.57 8.59
N ASN A 98 -7.16 -3.22 7.71
CA ASN A 98 -6.84 -2.88 6.32
C ASN A 98 -6.06 -1.56 6.20
N GLN A 99 -6.32 -0.59 7.07
CA GLN A 99 -5.52 0.64 7.16
C GLN A 99 -4.06 0.32 7.51
N LEU A 100 -3.83 -0.55 8.49
CA LEU A 100 -2.47 -1.01 8.82
C LEU A 100 -1.81 -1.68 7.62
N LEU A 101 -2.51 -2.56 6.90
CA LEU A 101 -1.95 -3.20 5.70
C LEU A 101 -1.59 -2.20 4.60
N ALA A 102 -2.42 -1.17 4.39
CA ALA A 102 -2.17 -0.10 3.42
C ALA A 102 -0.89 0.69 3.77
N GLU A 103 -0.76 1.10 5.03
CA GLU A 103 0.41 1.81 5.55
C GLU A 103 1.69 0.98 5.46
N LEU A 104 1.61 -0.31 5.80
CA LEU A 104 2.72 -1.24 5.66
C LEU A 104 3.11 -1.42 4.19
N LEU A 105 2.15 -1.55 3.29
CA LEU A 105 2.41 -1.69 1.87
C LEU A 105 3.09 -0.44 1.29
N ARG A 106 2.54 0.74 1.57
CA ARG A 106 3.11 2.02 1.11
C ARG A 106 4.52 2.23 1.60
N TRP A 107 4.81 1.82 2.84
CA TRP A 107 6.16 1.90 3.38
C TRP A 107 7.11 0.87 2.78
N ASN A 108 6.67 -0.37 2.55
CA ASN A 108 7.52 -1.43 1.99
C ASN A 108 7.85 -1.20 0.50
N LEU A 109 6.98 -0.52 -0.24
CA LEU A 109 7.12 -0.25 -1.68
C LEU A 109 7.15 1.26 -1.96
N SER A 110 7.74 2.05 -1.07
CA SER A 110 7.70 3.52 -1.18
C SER A 110 8.29 4.01 -2.50
N ASP A 111 9.39 3.39 -2.95
CA ASP A 111 10.03 3.67 -4.22
C ASP A 111 9.12 3.40 -5.44
N PHE A 112 8.35 2.31 -5.41
CA PHE A 112 7.35 2.01 -6.43
C PHE A 112 6.23 3.06 -6.46
N PHE A 113 5.72 3.48 -5.30
CA PHE A 113 4.70 4.52 -5.23
C PHE A 113 5.23 5.91 -5.61
N ASP A 114 6.50 6.21 -5.32
CA ASP A 114 7.17 7.44 -5.76
C ASP A 114 7.44 7.44 -7.27
N TRP A 115 7.64 6.24 -7.87
CA TRP A 115 7.80 6.07 -9.31
C TRP A 115 6.48 6.18 -10.07
N LEU A 116 5.36 5.74 -9.47
CA LEU A 116 4.05 5.84 -10.11
C LEU A 116 3.80 7.31 -10.47
N PRO A 117 3.50 7.61 -11.74
CA PRO A 117 3.25 8.98 -12.14
C PRO A 117 2.06 9.47 -11.31
N SER A 118 2.32 10.43 -10.41
CA SER A 118 1.25 11.26 -9.88
C SER A 118 0.48 11.76 -11.10
N GLY A 119 -0.85 11.63 -11.09
CA GLY A 119 -1.72 11.88 -12.25
C GLY A 119 -1.64 13.29 -12.85
N GLU A 120 -0.67 14.11 -12.42
CA GLU A 120 -0.42 15.48 -12.85
C GLU A 120 0.56 15.60 -14.04
N LYS A 121 1.27 14.56 -14.48
CA LYS A 121 2.26 14.69 -15.59
C LYS A 121 1.81 14.23 -16.98
N GLY A 122 0.57 13.78 -17.17
CA GLY A 122 0.09 13.25 -18.45
C GLY A 122 -0.79 14.17 -19.30
N ALA A 123 -1.35 15.26 -18.75
CA ALA A 123 -2.38 16.05 -19.45
C ALA A 123 -1.88 17.32 -20.16
N ARG A 124 -0.58 17.64 -20.11
CA ARG A 124 0.00 18.82 -20.79
C ARG A 124 1.41 18.51 -21.28
N GLN A 125 1.55 17.80 -22.40
CA GLN A 125 2.72 18.00 -23.27
C GLN A 125 2.55 17.58 -24.74
N ASP A 126 1.44 16.94 -25.13
CA ASP A 126 1.21 16.58 -26.56
C ASP A 126 0.48 17.66 -27.39
N GLY A 127 0.33 18.89 -26.88
CA GLY A 127 -0.44 19.94 -27.54
C GLY A 127 0.34 21.17 -28.05
N ALA A 128 1.65 21.26 -27.79
CA ALA A 128 2.39 22.52 -27.99
C ALA A 128 3.40 22.54 -29.15
N GLU A 129 3.72 21.41 -29.79
CA GLU A 129 4.75 21.37 -30.85
C GLU A 129 4.21 21.27 -32.29
N SER A 130 2.90 21.18 -32.51
CA SER A 130 2.34 21.03 -33.87
C SER A 130 1.73 22.30 -34.47
N ALA A 131 1.99 23.48 -33.91
CA ALA A 131 1.45 24.77 -34.39
C ALA A 131 2.52 25.77 -34.86
N ALA A 132 3.71 25.30 -35.22
CA ALA A 132 4.76 26.13 -35.81
C ALA A 132 5.41 25.45 -37.02
N GLN A 133 4.62 25.22 -38.08
CA GLN A 133 5.09 25.10 -39.47
C GLN A 133 4.09 25.78 -40.41
#